data_AF-A0A6P7GIE0-F1
#
_entry.id   AF-A0A6P7GIE0-F1
#
_cell.length_a   1.000
_cell.length_b   1.000
_cell.length_c   1.000
_cell.angle_alpha   90.00
_cell.angle_beta   90.00
_cell.angle_gamma   90.00
#
_symmetry.space_group_name_H-M   'P 1'
#
loop_
_entity.id
_entity.type
_entity.pdbx_description
1 polymer ?
#
loop_
_entity_poly.entity_id
_entity_poly.type
_entity_poly.pdbx_seq_one_letter_code
_entity_poly.pdbx_strand_id
1 'polypeptide(L)'
;MGGYGFGYFPPTIHAEGLLEYTCAHSLLRAHARVWHVCDKEFRPTQKGNISIVLDTAAYVPASNSQEDKIAADTKFHFELGWFANPLHFGDYPGIMKNQSSRTQQRRRKEPITATRIH
;
A
#
# COMPACT_ATOMS: atom_id res chain seq x y z
N MET A 1 -4.44 -6.98 -0.17
CA MET A 1 -4.22 -6.95 1.30
C MET A 1 -5.11 -7.94 2.07
N GLY A 2 -5.22 -9.20 1.63
CA GLY A 2 -6.06 -10.17 2.35
C GLY A 2 -5.44 -10.70 3.65
N GLY A 3 -4.12 -10.61 3.84
CA GLY A 3 -3.43 -11.21 5.00
C GLY A 3 -3.49 -10.43 6.32
N TYR A 4 -3.29 -9.11 6.27
CA TYR A 4 -3.09 -8.23 7.44
C TYR A 4 -4.08 -7.06 7.54
N GLY A 5 -5.04 -7.00 6.62
CA GLY A 5 -6.10 -5.99 6.57
C GLY A 5 -7.46 -6.61 6.74
N PHE A 6 -7.96 -7.15 5.63
CA PHE A 6 -9.29 -7.78 5.60
C PHE A 6 -9.33 -9.17 6.25
N GLY A 7 -8.18 -9.82 6.45
CA GLY A 7 -8.10 -11.16 7.04
C GLY A 7 -8.56 -12.32 6.13
N TYR A 8 -8.79 -12.09 4.83
CA TYR A 8 -9.18 -13.12 3.87
C TYR A 8 -8.14 -14.22 3.62
N PHE A 9 -6.84 -13.95 3.84
CA PHE A 9 -5.76 -14.91 3.65
C PHE A 9 -4.93 -15.05 4.92
N PRO A 10 -4.19 -16.17 5.13
CA PRO A 10 -3.24 -16.27 6.23
C PRO A 10 -2.25 -15.10 6.24
N PRO A 11 -1.84 -14.58 7.40
CA PRO A 11 -2.14 -15.05 8.77
C PRO A 11 -3.49 -14.55 9.35
N THR A 12 -4.41 -14.03 8.54
CA THR A 12 -5.78 -13.68 8.96
C THR A 12 -5.80 -12.62 10.06
N ILE A 13 -4.91 -11.64 9.99
CA ILE A 13 -4.82 -10.57 10.99
C ILE A 13 -5.67 -9.39 10.53
N HIS A 14 -6.58 -8.95 11.40
CA HIS A 14 -7.40 -7.75 11.22
C HIS A 14 -6.70 -6.54 11.85
N ALA A 15 -5.81 -5.90 11.10
CA ALA A 15 -5.06 -4.72 11.56
C ALA A 15 -5.02 -3.63 10.50
N GLU A 16 -6.22 -3.26 10.05
CA GLU A 16 -6.48 -2.24 9.05
C GLU A 16 -5.70 -0.95 9.33
N GLY A 17 -4.94 -0.52 8.32
CA GLY A 17 -4.24 0.75 8.33
C GLY A 17 -2.96 0.82 9.17
N LEU A 18 -2.49 -0.26 9.79
CA LEU A 18 -1.16 -0.30 10.44
C LEU A 18 -0.27 -1.43 9.92
N LEU A 19 -0.66 -2.69 10.16
CA LEU A 19 0.19 -3.83 9.77
C LEU A 19 0.25 -4.01 8.26
N GLU A 20 -0.79 -3.60 7.54
CA GLU A 20 -0.81 -3.52 6.07
C GLU A 20 0.32 -2.61 5.53
N TYR A 21 0.46 -1.39 6.05
CA TYR A 21 1.52 -0.46 5.64
C TYR A 21 2.90 -1.00 5.99
N THR A 22 3.07 -1.58 7.18
CA THR A 22 4.35 -2.16 7.58
C THR A 22 4.72 -3.35 6.68
N CYS A 23 3.77 -4.22 6.36
CA CYS A 23 3.99 -5.36 5.48
C CYS A 23 4.36 -4.91 4.06
N ALA A 24 3.59 -3.99 3.48
CA ALA A 24 3.88 -3.45 2.14
C ALA A 24 5.26 -2.77 2.09
N HIS A 25 5.60 -1.98 3.12
CA HIS A 25 6.90 -1.32 3.21
C HIS A 25 8.05 -2.32 3.29
N SER A 26 7.93 -3.34 4.13
CA SER A 26 8.93 -4.42 4.23
C SER A 26 9.10 -5.17 2.91
N LEU A 27 7.99 -5.45 2.20
CA LEU A 27 8.03 -6.11 0.90
C LEU A 27 8.77 -5.28 -0.15
N LEU A 28 8.50 -3.96 -0.22
CA LEU A 28 9.22 -3.05 -1.12
C LEU A 28 10.72 -2.99 -0.83
N ARG A 29 11.10 -2.93 0.46
CA ARG A 29 12.51 -2.97 0.87
C ARG A 29 13.20 -4.28 0.53
N ALA A 30 12.51 -5.40 0.74
CA ALA A 30 13.01 -6.71 0.37
C ALA A 30 13.22 -6.82 -1.15
N HIS A 31 12.24 -6.37 -1.94
CA HIS A 31 12.34 -6.33 -3.40
C HIS A 31 13.52 -5.48 -3.87
N ALA A 32 13.66 -4.25 -3.36
CA ALA A 32 14.77 -3.36 -3.72
C ALA A 32 16.14 -3.98 -3.38
N ARG A 33 16.26 -4.65 -2.22
CA ARG A 33 17.50 -5.34 -1.83
C ARG A 33 17.83 -6.48 -2.79
N VAL A 34 16.86 -7.32 -3.14
CA VAL A 34 17.06 -8.42 -4.09
C VAL A 34 17.43 -7.87 -5.47
N TRP A 35 16.73 -6.82 -5.93
CA TRP A 35 17.03 -6.18 -7.20
C TRP A 35 18.49 -5.71 -7.26
N HIS A 36 18.99 -5.03 -6.21
CA HIS A 36 20.39 -4.57 -6.16
C HIS A 36 21.41 -5.72 -6.13
N VAL A 37 21.13 -6.81 -5.42
CA VAL A 37 22.01 -7.99 -5.41
C VAL A 37 22.07 -8.58 -6.81
N CYS A 38 20.92 -8.77 -7.44
CA CYS A 38 20.85 -9.34 -8.77
C CYS A 38 21.48 -8.46 -9.84
N ASP A 39 21.31 -7.14 -9.75
CA ASP A 39 21.93 -6.18 -10.65
C ASP A 39 23.46 -6.22 -10.57
N LYS A 40 24.01 -6.34 -9.36
CA LYS A 40 25.46 -6.37 -9.12
C LYS A 40 26.11 -7.71 -9.45
N GLU A 41 25.50 -8.81 -9.04
CA GLU A 41 26.15 -10.12 -9.05
C GLU A 41 25.78 -10.97 -10.27
N PHE A 42 24.54 -10.83 -10.77
CA PHE A 42 23.97 -11.77 -11.73
C PHE A 42 23.70 -11.13 -13.10
N ARG A 43 23.32 -9.85 -13.16
CA ARG A 43 23.08 -9.14 -14.44
C ARG A 43 24.31 -9.14 -15.37
N PRO A 44 25.57 -8.99 -14.90
CA PRO A 44 26.73 -9.00 -15.79
C PRO A 44 26.91 -10.32 -16.56
N THR A 45 26.52 -11.45 -15.96
CA THR A 45 26.75 -12.79 -16.52
C THR A 45 25.49 -13.38 -17.15
N GLN A 46 24.36 -13.31 -16.45
CA GLN A 46 23.10 -13.92 -16.87
C GLN A 46 22.31 -13.04 -17.83
N LYS A 47 22.56 -11.72 -17.84
CA LYS A 47 21.82 -10.72 -18.65
C LYS A 47 20.29 -10.78 -18.46
N GLY A 48 19.83 -11.32 -17.33
CA GLY A 48 18.41 -11.45 -16.98
C GLY A 48 17.82 -10.16 -16.42
N ASN A 49 16.49 -10.08 -16.45
CA ASN A 49 15.72 -8.96 -15.88
C ASN A 49 14.92 -9.43 -14.66
N ILE A 50 14.85 -8.58 -13.65
CA ILE A 50 14.03 -8.78 -12.45
C ILE A 50 13.04 -7.64 -12.34
N SER A 51 11.81 -8.01 -12.03
CA SER A 51 10.68 -7.10 -11.83
C SER A 51 9.82 -7.61 -10.67
N ILE A 52 8.77 -6.87 -10.35
CA ILE A 52 7.72 -7.25 -9.42
C ILE A 52 6.39 -7.28 -10.16
N VAL A 53 5.56 -8.27 -9.84
CA VAL A 53 4.18 -8.37 -10.35
C VAL A 53 3.26 -7.65 -9.38
N LEU A 54 2.49 -6.69 -9.90
CA LEU A 54 1.50 -5.94 -9.13
C LEU A 54 0.11 -6.29 -9.67
N ASP A 55 -0.76 -6.75 -8.77
CA ASP A 55 -2.17 -6.98 -9.07
C ASP A 55 -2.95 -5.67 -8.93
N THR A 56 -3.85 -5.40 -9.87
CA THR A 56 -4.69 -4.20 -9.87
C THR A 56 -5.99 -4.44 -10.64
N ALA A 57 -7.07 -3.83 -10.16
CA ALA A 57 -8.29 -3.65 -10.92
C ALA A 57 -8.27 -2.32 -11.69
N ALA A 58 -9.10 -2.24 -12.72
CA ALA A 58 -9.48 -0.95 -13.31
C ALA A 58 -10.59 -0.32 -12.46
N TYR A 59 -10.45 0.98 -12.16
CA TYR A 59 -11.47 1.75 -11.45
C TYR A 59 -12.08 2.79 -12.37
N VAL A 60 -13.41 2.76 -12.49
CA VAL A 60 -14.17 3.70 -13.31
C VAL A 60 -15.04 4.55 -12.38
N PRO A 61 -15.11 5.88 -12.56
CA PRO A 61 -15.99 6.74 -11.78
C PRO A 61 -17.46 6.31 -11.89
N ALA A 62 -18.21 6.38 -10.79
CA ALA A 62 -19.63 6.05 -10.77
C ALA A 62 -20.50 7.06 -11.54
N SER A 63 -20.03 8.31 -11.66
CA SER A 63 -20.66 9.36 -12.46
C SER A 63 -19.63 10.36 -13.00
N ASN A 64 -20.11 11.37 -13.73
CA ASN A 64 -19.29 12.47 -14.23
C ASN A 64 -18.94 13.53 -13.17
N SER A 65 -19.42 13.37 -11.93
CA SER A 65 -19.09 14.26 -10.81
C SER A 65 -17.57 14.31 -10.58
N GLN A 66 -17.09 15.42 -10.04
CA GLN A 66 -15.66 15.55 -9.74
C GLN A 66 -15.28 14.64 -8.56
N GLU A 67 -16.20 14.46 -7.63
CA GLU A 67 -16.08 13.62 -6.44
C GLU A 67 -15.86 12.15 -6.82
N ASP A 68 -16.65 11.62 -7.76
CA ASP A 68 -16.52 10.22 -8.19
C ASP A 68 -15.24 9.99 -8.98
N LYS A 69 -14.78 10.98 -9.75
CA LYS A 69 -13.48 10.92 -10.44
C LYS A 69 -12.32 10.86 -9.45
N ILE A 70 -12.34 11.73 -8.43
CA ILE A 70 -11.34 11.72 -7.36
C ILE A 70 -11.40 10.41 -6.57
N ALA A 71 -12.58 9.87 -6.30
CA ALA A 71 -12.74 8.61 -5.59
C ALA A 71 -12.15 7.42 -6.36
N ALA A 72 -12.40 7.33 -7.67
CA ALA A 72 -11.82 6.30 -8.53
C ALA A 72 -10.28 6.40 -8.58
N ASP A 73 -9.74 7.61 -8.76
CA ASP A 73 -8.29 7.87 -8.76
C ASP A 73 -7.64 7.54 -7.41
N THR A 74 -8.29 7.95 -6.32
CA THR A 74 -7.87 7.59 -4.96
C THR A 74 -7.77 6.08 -4.82
N LYS A 75 -8.81 5.35 -5.24
CA LYS A 75 -8.84 3.89 -5.11
C LYS A 75 -7.71 3.25 -5.92
N PHE A 76 -7.45 3.73 -7.12
CA PHE A 76 -6.34 3.27 -7.95
C PHE A 76 -4.97 3.51 -7.29
N HIS A 77 -4.76 4.67 -6.67
CA HIS A 77 -3.54 4.95 -5.91
C HIS A 77 -3.38 4.05 -4.69
N PHE A 78 -4.47 3.70 -4.01
CA PHE A 78 -4.43 2.79 -2.85
C PHE A 78 -4.27 1.31 -3.22
N GLU A 79 -4.43 0.95 -4.48
CA GLU A 79 -4.16 -0.42 -4.96
C GLU A 79 -2.82 -0.51 -5.68
N LEU A 80 -2.68 0.17 -6.82
CA LEU A 80 -1.47 0.12 -7.63
C LEU A 80 -0.41 1.12 -7.17
N GLY A 81 -0.83 2.39 -6.95
CA GLY A 81 0.09 3.48 -6.61
C GLY A 81 0.89 3.24 -5.33
N TRP A 82 0.34 2.47 -4.39
CA TRP A 82 1.00 2.10 -3.14
C TRP A 82 2.33 1.38 -3.38
N PHE A 83 2.40 0.50 -4.38
CA PHE A 83 3.61 -0.25 -4.71
C PHE A 83 4.38 0.39 -5.87
N ALA A 84 3.66 0.88 -6.89
CA ALA A 84 4.28 1.43 -8.10
C ALA A 84 5.03 2.74 -7.83
N ASN A 85 4.48 3.65 -7.01
CA ASN A 85 5.12 4.94 -6.80
C ASN A 85 6.47 4.84 -6.07
N PRO A 86 6.62 4.08 -4.98
CA PRO A 86 7.93 3.90 -4.34
C PRO A 86 8.99 3.30 -5.27
N LEU A 87 8.60 2.43 -6.20
CA LEU A 87 9.53 1.81 -7.15
C LEU A 87 9.99 2.79 -8.23
N HIS A 88 9.10 3.67 -8.70
CA HIS A 88 9.40 4.57 -9.80
C HIS A 88 9.91 5.95 -9.34
N PHE A 89 9.36 6.47 -8.24
CA PHE A 89 9.63 7.82 -7.73
C PHE A 89 10.32 7.83 -6.36
N GLY A 90 10.47 6.68 -5.69
CA GLY A 90 11.14 6.57 -4.39
C GLY A 90 10.29 6.97 -3.18
N ASP A 91 9.02 7.36 -3.36
CA ASP A 91 8.11 7.75 -2.26
C ASP A 91 6.66 7.32 -2.52
N TYR A 92 5.86 7.26 -1.47
CA TYR A 92 4.43 6.92 -1.53
C TYR A 92 3.59 8.05 -2.14
N PRO A 93 2.42 7.73 -2.74
CA PRO A 93 1.49 8.76 -3.23
C PRO A 93 1.10 9.75 -2.13
N GLY A 94 1.04 11.04 -2.47
CA GLY A 94 0.65 12.10 -1.52
C GLY A 94 -0.71 11.85 -0.88
N ILE A 95 -1.67 11.29 -1.63
CA ILE A 95 -3.00 10.98 -1.14
C ILE A 95 -3.00 9.95 0.00
N MET A 96 -2.13 8.95 -0.07
CA MET A 96 -1.98 7.95 0.99
C MET A 96 -1.38 8.57 2.24
N LYS A 97 -0.33 9.38 2.10
CA LYS A 97 0.29 10.12 3.21
C LYS A 97 -0.72 11.03 3.92
N ASN A 98 -1.55 11.73 3.14
CA ASN A 98 -2.59 12.62 3.65
C ASN A 98 -3.67 11.85 4.43
N GLN A 99 -4.13 10.70 3.91
CA GLN A 99 -5.10 9.88 4.62
C GLN A 99 -4.53 9.28 5.90
N SER A 100 -3.31 8.73 5.89
CA SER A 100 -2.65 8.21 7.09
C SER A 100 -2.52 9.29 8.17
N SER A 101 -2.17 10.51 7.76
CA SER A 101 -2.08 11.69 8.66
C SER A 101 -3.44 12.04 9.27
N ARG A 102 -4.51 12.05 8.45
CA ARG A 102 -5.89 12.28 8.91
C ARG A 102 -6.35 11.20 9.90
N THR A 103 -6.09 9.93 9.59
CA THR A 103 -6.44 8.79 10.45
C THR A 103 -5.72 8.88 11.80
N GLN A 104 -4.42 9.21 11.80
CA GLN A 104 -3.66 9.41 13.02
C GLN A 104 -4.20 10.58 13.84
N GLN A 105 -4.57 11.68 13.21
CA GLN A 105 -5.14 12.85 13.90
C GLN A 105 -6.52 12.55 14.51
N ARG A 106 -7.37 11.76 13.83
CA ARG A 106 -8.65 11.29 14.37
C ARG A 106 -8.45 10.41 15.60
N ARG A 107 -7.55 9.42 15.54
CA ARG A 107 -7.22 8.55 16.68
C ARG A 107 -6.66 9.32 17.89
N ARG A 108 -5.97 10.45 17.67
CA ARG A 108 -5.50 11.34 18.75
C ARG A 108 -6.62 12.14 19.40
N LYS A 109 -7.69 12.46 18.66
CA LYS A 109 -8.86 13.21 19.17
C LYS A 109 -9.89 12.32 19.85
N GLU A 110 -9.96 11.04 19.47
CA GLU A 110 -10.80 10.01 20.10
C GLU A 110 -9.91 8.92 20.71
N PRO A 111 -9.18 9.19 21.81
CA PRO A 111 -8.44 8.15 22.51
C PRO A 111 -9.44 7.11 23.01
N ILE A 112 -9.17 5.83 22.75
CA ILE A 112 -10.01 4.67 23.08
C ILE A 112 -10.38 4.69 24.57
N THR A 113 -11.47 5.37 24.92
CA THR A 113 -11.93 5.57 26.28
C THR A 113 -13.46 5.52 26.28
N ALA A 114 -14.02 4.33 26.02
CA ALA A 114 -15.36 3.90 26.45
C ALA A 114 -15.70 2.52 25.88
N THR A 115 -15.09 1.47 26.43
CA THR A 115 -15.80 0.19 26.53
C THR A 115 -16.00 -0.05 28.01
N ARG A 116 -17.05 0.57 28.54
CA ARG A 116 -17.58 0.25 29.87
C ARG A 116 -18.34 -1.06 29.70
N ILE A 117 -17.70 -2.16 30.07
CA ILE A 117 -18.37 -3.45 30.20
C ILE A 117 -19.23 -3.34 31.47
N HIS A 118 -20.54 -3.33 31.30
CA HIS A 118 -21.50 -3.76 32.30
C HIS A 118 -22.07 -5.10 31.84
#